data_AF-A0A953UW25-F1
#
_entry.id   AF-A0A953UW25-F1
#
_cell.length_a   1.000
_cell.length_b   1.000
_cell.length_c   1.000
_cell.angle_alpha   90.00
_cell.angle_beta   90.00
_cell.angle_gamma   90.00
#
_symmetry.space_group_name_H-M   'P 1'
#
loop_
_entity.id
_entity.type
_entity.pdbx_description
1 polymer ?
#
loop_
_entity_poly.entity_id
_entity_poly.type
_entity_poly.pdbx_seq_one_letter_code
_entity_poly.pdbx_strand_id
1 'polypeptide(L)'
;MWQDIVRWFAKHARSRYVRMLEEDVARMRAENRALVNSLLGTAGFPPLALEDELRRGTVAMPPVRRRTWTQIAREREFTAGKSASNK
;
A
#
# COMPACT_ATOMS: atom_id res chain seq x y z
N MET A 1 -23.65 32.93 -9.51
CA MET A 1 -24.52 32.55 -8.38
C MET A 1 -24.90 31.07 -8.40
N TRP A 2 -25.70 30.57 -9.35
CA TRP A 2 -26.07 29.14 -9.40
C TRP A 2 -24.85 28.21 -9.61
N GLN A 3 -23.93 28.61 -10.48
CA GLN A 3 -22.68 27.89 -10.76
C GLN A 3 -21.78 27.76 -9.51
N ASP A 4 -21.76 28.78 -8.66
CA ASP A 4 -20.95 28.82 -7.44
C ASP A 4 -21.49 27.86 -6.38
N ILE A 5 -22.82 27.78 -6.26
CA ILE A 5 -23.52 26.85 -5.38
C ILE A 5 -23.24 25.41 -5.79
N VAL A 6 -23.31 25.10 -7.10
CA VAL A 6 -23.02 23.75 -7.62
C VAL A 6 -21.56 23.36 -7.36
N ARG A 7 -20.59 24.26 -7.56
CA ARG A 7 -19.17 23.99 -7.25
C ARG A 7 -18.93 23.76 -5.76
N TRP A 8 -19.58 24.54 -4.90
CA TRP A 8 -19.47 24.39 -3.46
C TRP A 8 -20.02 23.03 -3.00
N PHE A 9 -21.18 22.62 -3.50
CA PHE A 9 -21.77 21.31 -3.21
C PHE A 9 -20.90 20.16 -3.72
N ALA A 10 -20.41 20.26 -4.96
CA ALA A 10 -19.52 19.26 -5.54
C ALA A 10 -18.22 19.09 -4.73
N LYS A 11 -17.64 20.20 -4.23
CA LYS A 11 -16.46 20.17 -3.37
C LYS A 11 -16.76 19.47 -2.03
N HIS A 12 -17.90 19.77 -1.41
CA HIS A 12 -18.30 19.15 -0.15
C HIS A 12 -18.63 17.67 -0.30
N ALA A 13 -19.37 17.30 -1.35
CA ALA A 13 -19.68 15.90 -1.66
C ALA A 13 -18.41 15.09 -1.94
N ARG A 14 -17.47 15.66 -2.71
CA ARG A 14 -16.15 15.04 -2.94
C ARG A 14 -15.38 14.85 -1.64
N SER A 15 -15.38 15.83 -0.74
CA SER A 15 -14.73 15.72 0.56
C SER A 15 -15.33 14.61 1.43
N ARG A 16 -16.67 14.45 1.42
CA ARG A 16 -17.34 13.38 2.16
C ARG A 16 -17.03 11.99 1.59
N TYR A 17 -17.03 11.87 0.26
CA TYR A 17 -16.69 10.63 -0.42
C TYR A 17 -15.23 10.21 -0.16
N VAL A 18 -14.31 11.18 -0.24
CA VAL A 18 -12.89 10.94 0.11
C VAL A 18 -12.76 10.48 1.55
N ARG A 19 -13.45 11.14 2.49
CA ARG A 19 -13.41 10.74 3.91
C ARG A 19 -13.96 9.32 4.12
N MET A 20 -15.07 8.97 3.48
CA MET A 20 -15.62 7.61 3.53
C MET A 20 -14.60 6.58 3.01
N LEU A 21 -13.95 6.87 1.89
CA LEU A 21 -12.90 5.99 1.35
C LEU A 21 -11.70 5.86 2.29
N GLU A 22 -11.27 6.96 2.92
CA GLU A 22 -10.20 6.94 3.91
C GLU A 22 -10.54 6.06 5.12
N GLU A 23 -11.78 6.14 5.60
CA GLU A 23 -12.31 5.28 6.67
C GLU A 23 -12.32 3.79 6.26
N ASP A 24 -12.79 3.47 5.05
CA ASP A 24 -12.79 2.10 4.52
C ASP A 24 -11.37 1.55 4.36
N VAL A 25 -10.43 2.36 3.84
CA VAL A 25 -9.03 1.97 3.71
C VAL A 25 -8.39 1.74 5.08
N ALA A 26 -8.71 2.57 6.08
CA ALA A 26 -8.22 2.38 7.44
C ALA A 26 -8.71 1.06 8.04
N ARG A 27 -10.00 0.72 7.86
CA ARG A 27 -10.57 -0.57 8.28
C ARG A 27 -9.89 -1.74 7.59
N MET A 28 -9.79 -1.71 6.26
CA MET A 28 -9.17 -2.79 5.50
C MET A 28 -7.70 -3.01 5.88
N ARG A 29 -6.95 -1.95 6.16
CA ARG A 29 -5.56 -2.08 6.64
C ARG A 29 -5.49 -2.67 8.04
N ALA A 30 -6.42 -2.36 8.93
CA ALA A 30 -6.47 -2.97 10.25
C ALA A 30 -6.75 -4.48 10.16
N GLU A 31 -7.70 -4.89 9.33
CA GLU A 31 -7.99 -6.31 9.07
C GLU A 31 -6.80 -7.02 8.44
N ASN A 32 -6.15 -6.41 7.43
CA ASN A 32 -4.96 -6.98 6.80
C ASN A 32 -3.84 -7.22 7.81
N ARG A 33 -3.56 -6.25 8.70
CA ARG A 33 -2.58 -6.43 9.78
C ARG A 33 -2.98 -7.54 10.74
N ALA A 34 -4.25 -7.67 11.11
CA ALA A 34 -4.70 -8.76 11.98
C ALA A 34 -4.45 -10.13 11.34
N LEU A 35 -4.75 -10.29 10.05
CA LEU A 35 -4.48 -11.52 9.31
C LEU A 35 -2.97 -11.80 9.19
N VAL A 36 -2.18 -10.78 8.86
CA VAL A 36 -0.72 -10.91 8.78
C VAL A 36 -0.13 -11.26 10.14
N ASN A 37 -0.61 -10.65 11.23
CA ASN A 37 -0.15 -10.95 12.59
C ASN A 37 -0.54 -12.37 13.01
N SER A 38 -1.69 -12.89 12.57
CA SER A 38 -2.04 -14.30 12.74
C SER A 38 -1.00 -15.22 12.07
N LEU A 39 -0.63 -14.93 10.82
CA LEU A 39 0.41 -15.68 10.10
C LEU A 39 1.79 -15.56 10.77
N LEU A 40 2.20 -14.36 11.18
CA LEU A 40 3.47 -14.15 11.87
C LEU A 40 3.51 -14.88 13.21
N GLY A 41 2.40 -14.91 13.93
CA GLY A 41 2.25 -15.69 15.16
C GLY A 41 2.49 -17.19 14.91
N THR A 42 1.96 -17.75 13.82
CA THR A 42 2.25 -19.14 13.45
C THR A 42 3.71 -19.38 13.06
N ALA A 43 4.37 -18.36 12.51
CA ALA A 43 5.76 -18.42 12.08
C ALA A 43 6.77 -18.04 13.18
N GLY A 44 6.33 -17.69 14.40
CA GLY A 44 7.20 -17.29 15.51
C GLY A 44 7.83 -15.90 15.38
N PHE A 45 7.30 -15.06 14.49
CA PHE A 45 7.78 -13.68 14.28
C PHE A 45 6.97 -12.68 15.11
N PRO A 46 7.57 -11.56 15.54
CA PRO A 46 6.86 -10.53 16.30
C PRO A 46 5.74 -9.89 15.48
N PRO A 47 4.62 -9.49 16.12
CA PRO A 47 3.49 -8.87 15.44
C PRO A 47 3.84 -7.48 14.89
N LEU A 48 3.19 -7.09 13.80
CA LEU A 48 3.30 -5.75 13.22
C LEU A 48 2.36 -4.79 13.97
N ALA A 49 2.94 -3.79 14.63
CA ALA A 49 2.19 -2.66 15.20
C ALA A 49 2.15 -1.47 14.22
N LEU A 50 1.12 -0.61 14.35
CA LEU A 50 1.04 0.66 13.62
C LEU A 50 2.27 1.55 13.87
N GLU A 51 2.79 1.50 15.09
CA GLU A 51 4.00 2.22 15.50
C GLU A 51 5.22 1.71 14.77
N ASP A 52 5.32 0.40 14.51
CA ASP A 52 6.38 -0.18 13.69
C ASP A 52 6.24 0.19 12.22
N GLU A 53 5.01 0.36 11.71
CA GLU A 53 4.73 0.84 10.36
C GLU A 53 5.18 2.30 10.18
N LEU A 54 4.94 3.15 11.18
CA LEU A 54 5.43 4.52 11.24
C LEU A 54 6.97 4.59 11.42
N ARG A 55 7.53 3.70 12.25
CA ARG A 55 8.96 3.67 12.61
C ARG A 55 9.84 3.04 11.54
N ARG A 56 9.32 2.07 10.79
CA ARG A 56 9.95 1.59 9.53
C ARG A 56 9.89 2.66 8.43
N GLY A 57 9.14 3.73 8.66
CA GLY A 57 8.71 4.67 7.64
C GLY A 57 7.82 3.97 6.63
N THR A 58 7.22 4.74 5.71
CA THR A 58 6.90 4.17 4.41
C THR A 58 8.20 3.55 3.92
N VAL A 59 8.34 2.21 3.92
CA VAL A 59 9.41 1.53 3.19
C VAL A 59 9.41 2.26 1.86
N ALA A 60 10.47 3.02 1.60
CA ALA A 60 10.50 3.93 0.47
C ALA A 60 10.45 3.03 -0.74
N MET A 61 9.23 2.71 -1.19
CA MET A 61 9.01 1.93 -2.37
C MET A 61 9.71 2.77 -3.42
N PRO A 62 10.83 2.29 -3.98
CA PRO A 62 11.56 3.09 -4.95
C PRO A 62 10.51 3.46 -6.01
N PRO A 63 10.40 4.75 -6.38
CA PRO A 63 9.31 5.23 -7.21
C PRO A 63 9.13 4.27 -8.36
N VAL A 64 7.98 3.59 -8.36
CA VAL A 64 7.72 2.53 -9.33
C VAL A 64 7.58 3.23 -10.66
N ARG A 65 8.69 3.27 -11.44
CA ARG A 65 8.59 3.63 -12.86
C ARG A 65 7.52 2.73 -13.45
N ARG A 66 6.62 3.28 -14.27
CA ARG A 66 5.62 2.46 -14.97
C ARG A 66 6.38 1.51 -15.90
N ARG A 67 6.58 0.27 -15.45
CA ARG A 67 7.20 -0.82 -16.21
C ARG A 67 6.13 -1.84 -16.59
N THR A 68 6.23 -2.36 -17.80
CA THR A 68 5.34 -3.42 -18.27
C THR A 68 5.67 -4.73 -17.55
N TRP A 69 4.70 -5.64 -17.45
CA TRP A 69 4.92 -6.96 -16.84
C TRP A 69 6.09 -7.73 -17.45
N THR A 70 6.28 -7.59 -18.76
CA THR A 70 7.41 -8.17 -19.49
C THR A 70 8.77 -7.67 -19.00
N GLN A 71 8.88 -6.38 -18.65
CA GLN A 71 10.11 -5.81 -18.10
C GLN A 71 10.38 -6.31 -16.69
N ILE A 72 9.35 -6.44 -15.86
CA ILE A 72 9.46 -6.97 -14.49
C ILE A 72 9.90 -8.45 -14.52
N ALA A 73 9.33 -9.26 -15.41
CA ALA A 73 9.68 -10.67 -15.55
C ALA A 73 11.15 -10.84 -15.94
N ARG A 74 11.62 -10.08 -16.93
CA ARG A 74 13.00 -10.13 -17.41
C ARG A 74 14.02 -9.73 -16.34
N GLU A 75 13.69 -8.72 -15.53
CA GLU A 75 14.53 -8.28 -14.41
C GLU A 75 14.63 -9.34 -13.30
N ARG A 76 13.53 -10.05 -13.02
CA ARG A 76 13.52 -11.16 -12.07
C ARG A 76 14.34 -12.35 -12.57
N GLU A 77 14.23 -12.72 -13.84
CA GLU A 77 15.03 -13.78 -14.46
C GLU A 77 16.54 -13.46 -14.38
N PHE A 78 16.92 -12.22 -14.68
CA PHE A 78 18.32 -11.78 -14.63
C PHE A 78 18.88 -11.79 -13.19
N THR A 79 18.07 -11.34 -12.22
CA THR A 79 18.44 -11.35 -10.80
C THR A 79 18.62 -12.79 -10.29
N ALA A 80 17.72 -13.71 -10.69
CA ALA A 80 17.80 -15.12 -10.35
C ALA A 80 19.07 -15.79 -10.91
N GLY A 81 19.41 -15.51 -12.17
CA GLY A 81 20.66 -15.99 -12.79
C GLY A 81 21.92 -15.49 -12.08
N LYS A 82 21.93 -14.22 -11.64
CA LYS A 82 23.04 -13.62 -10.90
C LYS A 82 23.20 -14.22 -9.50
N SER A 83 22.11 -14.53 -8.80
CA SER A 83 22.15 -15.23 -7.51
C SER A 83 22.59 -16.69 -7.61
N ALA A 84 22.30 -17.36 -8.73
CA ALA A 84 22.73 -18.74 -8.98
C ALA A 84 24.22 -18.84 -9.35
N SER A 85 24.78 -17.81 -10.00
CA SER A 85 26.20 -17.76 -10.38
C SER A 85 27.14 -17.37 -9.24
N ASN A 86 26.62 -16.85 -8.11
CA ASN A 86 27.41 -16.38 -6.97
C ASN A 86 27.40 -17.39 -5.80
N LYS A 87 27.15 -18.66 -6.11
CA LYS A 87 27.09 -19.79 -5.18
C LYS A 87 27.95 -20.91 -5.73
#